data_AF-A0A2U2DC74-F1
#
_entry.id   AF-A0A2U2DC74-F1
#
_cell.length_a   1.000
_cell.length_b   1.000
_cell.length_c   1.000
_cell.angle_alpha   90.00
_cell.angle_beta   90.00
_cell.angle_gamma   90.00
#
_symmetry.space_group_name_H-M   'P 1'
#
loop_
_entity.id
_entity.type
_entity.pdbx_description
1 polymer ?
#
loop_
_entity_poly.entity_id
_entity_poly.type
_entity_poly.pdbx_seq_one_letter_code
_entity_poly.pdbx_strand_id
1 'polypeptide(L)' 'MPTDLEARSALKALIEIYLKGNDPDYDRLIEIAQDPSRQVPIRGVLEDIRRYNKVQYTQQELQLIDDILYMYG' A
#
# COMPACT_ATOMS: atom_id res chain seq x y z
N MET A 1 2.02 -16.76 4.26
CA MET A 1 1.65 -15.90 3.13
C MET A 1 0.24 -15.39 3.39
N PRO A 2 0.03 -14.07 3.34
CA PRO A 2 -1.31 -13.51 3.44
C PRO A 2 -2.19 -13.98 2.28
N THR A 3 -3.51 -13.89 2.45
CA THR A 3 -4.47 -14.00 1.34
C THR A 3 -4.52 -12.70 0.54
N ASP A 4 -5.02 -12.73 -0.69
CA ASP A 4 -5.22 -11.52 -1.52
C ASP A 4 -6.02 -10.45 -0.76
N LEU A 5 -7.07 -10.86 -0.03
CA LEU A 5 -7.89 -9.96 0.78
C LEU A 5 -7.08 -9.31 1.92
N GLU A 6 -6.24 -10.09 2.61
CA GLU A 6 -5.39 -9.58 3.69
C GLU A 6 -4.33 -8.63 3.16
N ALA A 7 -3.70 -8.95 2.03
CA ALA A 7 -2.68 -8.12 1.41
C ALA A 7 -3.25 -6.78 0.90
N ARG A 8 -4.44 -6.78 0.31
CA ARG A 8 -5.17 -5.56 -0.07
C ARG A 8 -5.58 -4.72 1.13
N SER A 9 -6.06 -5.37 2.20
CA SER A 9 -6.42 -4.68 3.44
C SER A 9 -5.21 -4.05 4.12
N ALA A 10 -4.09 -4.75 4.11
CA ALA A 10 -2.79 -4.27 4.60
C ALA A 10 -2.27 -3.08 3.80
N LEU A 11 -2.34 -3.14 2.46
CA LEU A 11 -1.95 -2.02 1.61
C LEU A 11 -2.85 -0.79 1.84
N LYS A 12 -4.16 -0.99 1.97
CA LYS A 12 -5.10 0.07 2.32
C LYS A 12 -4.68 0.78 3.61
N ALA A 13 -4.34 0.00 4.64
CA ALA A 13 -3.90 0.56 5.92
C ALA A 13 -2.63 1.41 5.77
N LEU A 14 -1.66 0.99 4.95
CA LEU A 14 -0.46 1.79 4.67
C LEU A 14 -0.79 3.11 3.95
N ILE A 15 -1.69 3.07 2.95
CA ILE A 15 -2.16 4.28 2.25
C ILE A 15 -2.85 5.22 3.25
N GLU A 16 -3.67 4.70 4.15
CA GLU A 16 -4.35 5.46 5.21
C GLU A 16 -3.41 6.11 6.21
N ILE A 17 -2.34 5.41 6.60
CA ILE A 17 -1.36 5.92 7.56
C ILE A 17 -0.50 7.03 6.95
N TYR A 18 -0.05 6.86 5.71
CA TYR A 18 0.97 7.72 5.12
C TYR A 18 0.43 8.78 4.15
N LEU A 19 -0.57 8.44 3.33
CA LEU A 19 -1.02 9.31 2.24
C LEU A 19 -2.23 10.16 2.61
N LYS A 20 -3.00 9.77 3.64
CA LYS A 20 -4.18 10.51 4.07
C LYS A 20 -3.85 11.96 4.43
N GLY A 21 -4.42 12.89 3.66
CA GLY A 21 -4.24 14.34 3.85
C GLY A 21 -2.96 14.93 3.26
N ASN A 22 -2.07 14.10 2.70
CA ASN A 22 -0.83 14.53 2.04
C ASN A 22 -0.89 14.31 0.52
N ASP A 23 -1.55 13.24 0.09
CA ASP A 23 -1.67 12.86 -1.31
C ASP A 23 -3.05 13.25 -1.87
N PRO A 24 -3.13 14.06 -2.94
CA PRO A 24 -4.40 14.44 -3.55
C PRO A 24 -5.11 13.29 -4.26
N ASP A 25 -4.39 12.22 -4.63
CA ASP A 25 -4.91 10.99 -5.25
C ASP A 25 -5.19 9.90 -4.21
N TYR A 26 -5.14 10.21 -2.91
CA TYR A 26 -5.40 9.28 -1.81
C TYR A 26 -6.66 8.41 -2.01
N ASP A 27 -7.82 9.02 -2.27
CA ASP A 27 -9.08 8.27 -2.43
C ASP A 27 -9.01 7.32 -3.63
N ARG A 28 -8.38 7.77 -4.72
CA ARG A 28 -8.20 6.97 -5.94
C ARG A 28 -7.27 5.79 -5.72
N LEU A 29 -6.21 5.96 -4.93
CA LEU A 29 -5.28 4.88 -4.57
C LEU A 29 -5.99 3.81 -3.72
N ILE A 30 -6.87 4.21 -2.81
CA ILE A 30 -7.70 3.28 -2.04
C ILE A 30 -8.65 2.49 -2.95
N GLU A 31 -9.36 3.17 -3.87
CA GLU A 31 -10.25 2.51 -4.82
C GLU A 31 -9.52 1.46 -5.67
N ILE A 32 -8.34 1.81 -6.19
CA ILE A 32 -7.56 0.88 -7.02
C ILE A 32 -7.02 -0.29 -6.18
N ALA A 33 -6.56 -0.04 -4.96
CA ALA A 33 -6.05 -1.10 -4.07
C ALA A 33 -7.15 -2.09 -3.67
N GLN A 34 -8.39 -1.62 -3.51
CA GLN A 34 -9.52 -2.47 -3.14
C GLN A 34 -10.24 -3.13 -4.32
N ASP A 35 -9.98 -2.73 -5.57
CA ASP A 35 -10.61 -3.34 -6.75
C ASP A 35 -10.00 -4.74 -7.02
N PRO A 36 -10.76 -5.83 -6.79
CA PRO A 36 -10.25 -7.20 -6.97
C PRO A 36 -10.01 -7.55 -8.44
N SER A 37 -10.59 -6.79 -9.37
CA SER A 37 -10.43 -6.98 -10.81
C SER A 37 -9.15 -6.31 -11.34
N ARG A 38 -8.47 -5.52 -10.51
CA ARG A 38 -7.24 -4.82 -10.86
C ARG A 38 -6.04 -5.46 -10.19
N GLN A 39 -4.92 -5.40 -10.91
CA GLN A 39 -3.62 -5.66 -10.32
C GLN A 39 -3.28 -4.54 -9.33
N VAL A 40 -2.80 -4.93 -8.15
CA VAL A 40 -2.52 -4.00 -7.06
C VAL A 40 -1.26 -3.19 -7.40
N PRO A 41 -1.33 -1.84 -7.50
CA PRO A 41 -0.21 -1.01 -7.91
C PRO A 41 0.76 -0.73 -6.74
N ILE A 42 1.32 -1.79 -6.14
CA ILE A 42 2.10 -1.69 -4.89
C ILE A 42 3.30 -0.78 -5.03
N ARG A 43 4.07 -0.90 -6.12
CA ARG A 43 5.23 -0.04 -6.33
C ARG A 43 4.85 1.43 -6.40
N GLY A 44 3.80 1.77 -7.15
CA GLY A 44 3.32 3.15 -7.26
C GLY A 44 2.93 3.72 -5.90
N VAL A 45 2.17 2.94 -5.12
CA VAL A 45 1.78 3.34 -3.75
C VAL A 45 3.00 3.57 -2.86
N LEU A 46 3.99 2.67 -2.87
CA LEU A 46 5.21 2.82 -2.06
C LEU A 46 6.07 4.01 -2.51
N GLU A 47 6.08 4.32 -3.80
CA GLU A 47 6.76 5.50 -4.36
C GLU A 47 6.08 6.79 -3.92
N ASP A 48 4.75 6.87 -3.97
CA ASP A 48 4.00 8.02 -3.45
C ASP A 48 4.21 8.18 -1.94
N ILE A 49 4.19 7.09 -1.18
CA ILE A 49 4.48 7.13 0.26
C ILE A 49 5.88 7.72 0.53
N ARG A 50 6.89 7.28 -0.21
CA ARG A 50 8.26 7.83 -0.12
C ARG A 50 8.36 9.29 -0.58
N ARG A 51 7.52 9.72 -1.52
CA ARG A 51 7.53 11.08 -2.07
C ARG A 51 6.96 12.09 -1.09
N TYR A 52 5.85 11.74 -0.44
CA TYR A 52 5.14 12.66 0.47
C TYR A 52 5.62 12.57 1.91
N ASN A 53 6.29 11.48 2.30
CA ASN A 53 6.81 11.31 3.65
C ASN A 53 8.28 10.87 3.65
N LYS A 54 9.04 11.39 4.62
CA LYS A 54 10.31 10.76 5.05
C LYS A 54 9.99 9.53 5.90
N VAL A 55 9.41 8.50 5.29
CA VAL A 55 8.94 7.32 6.03
C VAL A 55 10.11 6.51 6.55
N GLN A 56 10.08 6.25 7.85
CA GLN A 56 10.80 5.14 8.47
C GLN A 56 9.77 4.06 8.80
N TYR A 57 9.70 3.04 7.93
CA TYR A 57 8.85 1.89 8.20
C TYR A 57 9.38 1.15 9.43
N THR A 58 8.47 0.72 10.29
CA THR A 58 8.75 -0.24 11.35
C THR A 58 9.10 -1.61 10.76
N GLN A 59 9.71 -2.49 11.54
CA GLN A 59 10.01 -3.86 11.08
C GLN A 59 8.75 -4.63 10.69
N GLN A 60 7.64 -4.39 11.37
CA GLN A 60 6.35 -5.02 11.07
C GLN A 60 5.82 -4.55 9.71
N GLU A 61 5.90 -3.25 9.43
CA GLU A 61 5.50 -2.70 8.13
C GLU A 61 6.42 -3.17 7.00
N LEU A 62 7.74 -3.25 7.24
CA LEU A 62 8.67 -3.80 6.25
C LEU A 62 8.35 -5.25 5.91
N GLN A 63 8.02 -6.07 6.91
CA GLN A 63 7.66 -7.47 6.71
C GLN A 63 6.33 -7.58 5.93
N LEU A 64 5.36 -6.73 6.24
CA LEU A 64 4.10 -6.62 5.52
C LEU A 64 4.32 -6.22 4.06
N ILE A 65 5.18 -5.23 3.81
CA ILE A 65 5.52 -4.77 2.46
C ILE A 65 6.22 -5.89 1.67
N ASP A 66 7.11 -6.65 2.30
CA ASP A 66 7.80 -7.78 1.67
C ASP A 66 6.81 -8.90 1.30
N ASP A 67 5.90 -9.25 2.20
CA ASP A 67 4.82 -10.23 1.95
C ASP A 67 3.91 -9.78 0.80
N ILE A 68 3.55 -8.49 0.74
CA ILE A 68 2.73 -7.91 -0.32
C ILE A 68 3.51 -7.91 -1.66
N LEU A 69 4.77 -7.48 -1.68
CA LEU A 69 5.60 -7.49 -2.89
C LEU A 69 5.79 -8.91 -3.44
N TYR A 70 6.04 -9.88 -2.56
CA TYR A 70 6.18 -11.28 -2.94
C TYR A 70 4.92 -11.82 -3.64
N MET A 71 3.74 -11.38 -3.19
CA MET A 71 2.46 -11.89 -3.69
C MET A 71 2.05 -11.30 -5.05
N TYR A 72 2.47 -10.08 -5.34
CA TYR A 72 2.01 -9.33 -6.52
C TYR A 72 3.10 -8.97 -7.54
N GLY A 73 4.39 -9.16 -7.22
CA GLY A 73 5.53 -9.03 -8.14
C GLY A 73 6.20 -7.66 -8.17
#